data_AF-A0A0L6JQR2-F1
#
_entry.id   AF-A0A0L6JQR2-F1
#
_cell.length_a   1.000
_cell.length_b   1.000
_cell.length_c   1.000
_cell.angle_alpha   90.00
_cell.angle_beta   90.00
_cell.angle_gamma   90.00
#
_symmetry.space_group_name_H-M   'P 1'
#
loop_
_entity.id
_entity.type
_entity.pdbx_description
1 polymer ?
#
loop_
_entity_poly.entity_id
_entity_poly.type
_entity_poly.pdbx_seq_one_letter_code
_entity_poly.pdbx_strand_id
1 'polypeptide(L)'
;MNEIYSGSYILVITYIDIILHINIYMKTKGSINMSQKSHEIDYEIIGSEMQLVEIELDPQESVIAEAGAMMYMDGSIHMETIFGDGTDKSNAGGLMGKFLTAGKRLLTGESLFMTIFTNNGSGKQRVSFSAPYPGKIIPMDLKQYNGEIVCQKDSFLCAAKGVSIGIAFNKKIGVGLFGGEGFIMQRLEGDGWAFVHAGGTIIKKELRPGETLRLDTGCLVALTKTVNYDIQMAKGIKSAIFGGEGLFLATLTGPGTVWLQSLPFSRLAGRILSNASTKSKDEGSILGGISNIFENR
;
A
#
# COMPACT_ATOMS: atom_id res chain seq x y z
N MET A 1 58.30 -43.38 -10.21
CA MET A 1 57.07 -43.75 -10.96
C MET A 1 55.79 -43.22 -10.27
N ASN A 2 55.83 -42.11 -9.51
CA ASN A 2 54.68 -41.63 -8.70
C ASN A 2 54.32 -40.14 -8.89
N GLU A 3 54.96 -39.37 -9.77
CA GLU A 3 54.64 -37.93 -9.92
C GLU A 3 53.67 -37.62 -11.07
N ILE A 4 53.49 -38.53 -12.03
CA ILE A 4 52.65 -38.26 -13.21
C ILE A 4 51.15 -38.42 -12.91
N TYR A 5 50.79 -39.19 -11.88
CA TYR A 5 49.39 -39.40 -11.49
C TYR A 5 48.82 -38.24 -10.66
N SER A 6 49.60 -37.33 -10.08
CA SER A 6 49.05 -36.23 -9.27
C SER A 6 48.46 -35.10 -10.13
N GLY A 7 49.09 -34.79 -11.27
CA GLY A 7 48.69 -33.65 -12.12
C GLY A 7 47.37 -33.88 -12.86
N SER A 8 47.13 -35.10 -13.33
CA SER A 8 45.89 -35.45 -14.05
C SER A 8 44.67 -35.45 -13.14
N TYR A 9 44.81 -35.87 -11.88
CA TYR A 9 43.70 -35.87 -10.91
C TYR A 9 43.34 -34.45 -10.47
N ILE A 10 44.32 -33.56 -10.29
CA ILE A 10 44.06 -32.15 -9.95
C ILE A 10 43.30 -31.43 -11.07
N LEU A 11 43.67 -31.67 -12.33
CA LEU A 11 43.01 -31.10 -13.51
C LEU A 11 41.58 -31.64 -13.68
N VAL A 12 41.34 -32.92 -13.41
CA VAL A 12 40.00 -33.52 -13.45
C VAL A 12 39.12 -32.97 -12.33
N ILE A 13 39.65 -32.80 -11.11
CA ILE A 13 38.90 -32.22 -9.98
C ILE A 13 38.52 -30.77 -10.26
N THR A 14 39.44 -29.93 -10.75
CA THR A 14 39.14 -28.53 -11.09
C THR A 14 38.13 -28.41 -12.24
N TYR A 15 38.20 -29.29 -13.24
CA TYR A 15 37.23 -29.30 -14.35
C TYR A 15 35.82 -29.71 -13.88
N ILE A 16 35.74 -30.71 -12.97
CA ILE A 16 34.48 -31.12 -12.36
C ILE A 16 33.90 -30.02 -11.47
N ASP A 17 34.72 -29.33 -10.67
CA ASP A 17 34.25 -28.23 -9.81
C ASP A 17 33.74 -27.04 -10.61
N ILE A 18 34.41 -26.71 -11.73
CA ILE A 18 33.95 -25.66 -12.66
C ILE A 18 32.62 -26.06 -13.31
N ILE A 19 32.48 -27.31 -13.77
CA ILE A 19 31.22 -27.81 -14.33
C ILE A 19 30.12 -27.85 -13.27
N LEU A 20 30.44 -28.20 -12.02
CA LEU A 20 29.47 -28.20 -10.92
C LEU A 20 29.03 -26.77 -10.60
N HIS A 21 29.95 -25.81 -10.55
CA HIS A 21 29.64 -24.39 -10.34
C HIS A 21 28.84 -23.80 -11.50
N ILE A 22 29.18 -24.12 -12.75
CA ILE A 22 28.42 -23.69 -13.94
C ILE A 22 27.04 -24.34 -13.92
N ASN A 23 26.90 -25.62 -13.58
CA ASN A 23 25.60 -26.28 -13.49
C ASN A 23 24.76 -25.75 -12.33
N ILE A 24 25.37 -25.40 -11.19
CA ILE A 24 24.67 -24.75 -10.07
C ILE A 24 24.24 -23.34 -10.48
N TYR A 25 25.11 -22.56 -11.12
CA TYR A 25 24.82 -21.22 -11.66
C TYR A 25 23.71 -21.26 -12.73
N MET A 26 23.76 -22.24 -13.63
CA MET A 26 22.75 -22.51 -14.65
C MET A 26 21.46 -23.07 -14.05
N LYS A 27 21.50 -23.78 -12.91
CA LYS A 27 20.28 -24.27 -12.22
C LYS A 27 19.63 -23.15 -11.41
N THR A 28 20.40 -22.18 -10.91
CA THR A 28 19.87 -20.95 -10.28
C THR A 28 19.29 -19.95 -11.29
N LYS A 29 19.81 -19.87 -12.52
CA LYS A 29 19.21 -19.04 -13.60
C LYS A 29 18.22 -19.80 -14.50
N GLY A 30 18.31 -21.12 -14.55
CA GLY A 30 17.54 -22.01 -15.44
C GLY A 30 16.26 -22.55 -14.83
N SER A 31 15.94 -22.20 -13.57
CA SER A 31 14.57 -22.30 -13.08
C SER A 31 13.82 -21.03 -13.48
N ILE A 32 13.66 -20.84 -14.80
CA ILE A 32 12.66 -19.92 -15.34
C ILE A 32 11.32 -20.51 -14.89
N ASN A 33 10.80 -20.00 -13.78
CA ASN A 33 9.42 -20.24 -13.40
C ASN A 33 8.58 -19.59 -14.50
N MET A 34 8.09 -20.40 -15.45
CA MET A 34 7.20 -19.97 -16.55
C MET A 34 5.80 -19.55 -16.07
N SER A 35 5.69 -18.89 -14.92
CA SER A 35 4.41 -18.48 -14.33
C SER A 35 4.49 -17.15 -13.58
N GLN A 36 5.59 -16.40 -13.66
CA GLN A 36 5.62 -15.09 -13.02
C GLN A 36 4.85 -14.08 -13.87
N LYS A 37 3.70 -13.63 -13.37
CA LYS A 37 2.84 -12.66 -14.08
C LYS A 37 3.22 -11.23 -13.78
N SER A 38 3.73 -10.97 -12.57
CA SER A 38 4.19 -9.65 -12.18
C SER A 38 5.62 -9.41 -12.64
N HIS A 39 5.91 -8.16 -12.99
CA HIS A 39 7.24 -7.71 -13.30
C HIS A 39 8.16 -7.95 -12.08
N GLU A 40 9.38 -8.39 -12.34
CA GLU A 40 10.42 -8.37 -11.31
C GLU A 40 10.84 -6.93 -11.10
N ILE A 41 11.05 -6.52 -9.85
CA ILE A 41 11.50 -5.17 -9.52
C ILE A 41 12.48 -5.26 -8.37
N ASP A 42 13.54 -4.47 -8.46
CA ASP A 42 14.50 -4.26 -7.39
C ASP A 42 14.08 -3.02 -6.58
N TYR A 43 14.45 -2.96 -5.30
CA TYR A 43 14.10 -1.80 -4.47
C TYR A 43 15.13 -1.50 -3.37
N GLU A 44 15.16 -0.23 -2.95
CA GLU A 44 15.86 0.25 -1.77
C GLU A 44 14.91 1.09 -0.89
N ILE A 45 14.89 0.83 0.43
CA ILE A 45 14.16 1.68 1.38
C ILE A 45 15.15 2.66 1.99
N ILE A 46 14.92 3.95 1.76
CA ILE A 46 15.78 5.04 2.20
C ILE A 46 15.14 5.73 3.40
N GLY A 47 15.94 5.98 4.43
CA GLY A 47 15.53 6.66 5.66
C GLY A 47 15.26 5.71 6.84
N SER A 48 15.25 6.27 8.06
CA SER A 48 14.94 5.52 9.29
C SER A 48 13.50 5.74 9.74
N GLU A 49 13.15 6.96 10.15
CA GLU A 49 11.84 7.27 10.75
C GLU A 49 10.79 7.74 9.74
N MET A 50 11.25 8.37 8.66
CA MET A 50 10.43 8.82 7.55
C MET A 50 11.07 8.24 6.29
N GLN A 51 10.41 7.24 5.73
CA GLN A 51 10.99 6.42 4.67
C GLN A 51 10.39 6.76 3.30
N LEU A 52 11.21 6.60 2.28
CA LEU A 52 10.78 6.47 0.89
C LEU A 52 11.29 5.14 0.35
N VAL A 53 10.65 4.63 -0.70
CA VAL A 53 11.14 3.46 -1.45
C VAL A 53 11.56 3.92 -2.83
N GLU A 54 12.79 3.60 -3.23
CA GLU A 54 13.30 3.75 -4.59
C GLU A 54 13.17 2.39 -5.28
N ILE A 55 12.42 2.36 -6.38
CA ILE A 55 12.22 1.17 -7.22
C ILE A 55 13.15 1.29 -8.41
N GLU A 56 13.97 0.27 -8.63
CA GLU A 56 14.83 0.14 -9.80
C GLU A 56 14.17 -0.80 -10.82
N LEU A 57 14.05 -0.32 -12.05
CA LEU A 57 13.38 -0.98 -13.16
C LEU A 57 14.38 -1.23 -14.28
N ASP A 58 14.47 -2.47 -14.75
CA ASP A 58 15.11 -2.80 -16.02
C ASP A 58 14.27 -2.28 -17.20
N PRO A 59 14.83 -2.21 -18.43
CA PRO A 59 14.09 -1.79 -19.61
C PRO A 59 12.77 -2.56 -19.77
N GLN A 60 11.67 -1.82 -19.98
CA GLN A 60 10.29 -2.32 -20.10
C GLN A 60 9.66 -2.83 -18.81
N GLU A 61 10.36 -2.76 -17.67
CA GLU A 61 9.73 -3.02 -16.38
C GLU A 61 8.87 -1.85 -15.93
N SER A 62 7.91 -2.15 -15.06
CA SER A 62 6.92 -1.19 -14.61
C SER A 62 6.54 -1.42 -13.16
N VAL A 63 6.26 -0.32 -12.48
CA VAL A 63 5.65 -0.28 -11.15
C VAL A 63 4.35 0.52 -11.22
N ILE A 64 3.37 0.16 -10.42
CA ILE A 64 2.10 0.87 -10.27
C ILE A 64 2.05 1.55 -8.90
N ALA A 65 1.54 2.78 -8.82
CA ALA A 65 1.35 3.49 -7.56
C ALA A 65 0.08 4.33 -7.57
N GLU A 66 -0.42 4.70 -6.38
CA GLU A 66 -1.50 5.69 -6.26
C GLU A 66 -1.01 7.07 -6.70
N ALA A 67 -1.95 7.87 -7.23
CA ALA A 67 -1.66 9.24 -7.63
C ALA A 67 -1.14 10.06 -6.43
N GLY A 68 -0.05 10.81 -6.64
CA GLY A 68 0.53 11.70 -5.63
C GLY A 68 1.55 11.06 -4.68
N ALA A 69 1.83 9.75 -4.80
CA ALA A 69 2.87 9.08 -4.02
C ALA A 69 4.30 9.28 -4.56
N MET A 70 4.44 9.60 -5.86
CA MET A 70 5.75 9.74 -6.51
C MET A 70 6.50 10.99 -6.02
N MET A 71 7.80 10.83 -5.73
CA MET A 71 8.69 11.92 -5.33
C MET A 71 9.62 12.39 -6.46
N TYR A 72 10.40 11.46 -7.02
CA TYR A 72 11.27 11.72 -8.16
C TYR A 72 11.37 10.49 -9.05
N MET A 73 11.79 10.69 -10.29
CA MET A 73 12.06 9.62 -11.24
C MET A 73 13.19 10.02 -12.19
N ASP A 74 13.90 9.03 -12.70
CA ASP A 74 14.90 9.24 -13.74
C ASP A 74 14.24 9.64 -15.08
N GLY A 75 15.03 10.25 -15.96
CA GLY A 75 14.54 10.88 -17.19
C GLY A 75 13.88 9.94 -18.20
N SER A 76 14.14 8.62 -18.14
CA SER A 76 13.54 7.65 -19.07
C SER A 76 12.33 6.91 -18.50
N ILE A 77 11.87 7.28 -17.30
CA ILE A 77 10.62 6.77 -16.74
C ILE A 77 9.43 7.50 -17.37
N HIS A 78 8.53 6.75 -17.97
CA HIS A 78 7.28 7.26 -18.53
C HIS A 78 6.11 6.96 -17.59
N MET A 79 5.25 7.96 -17.38
CA MET A 79 4.05 7.86 -16.52
C MET A 79 2.79 7.78 -17.37
N GLU A 80 1.94 6.80 -17.09
CA GLU A 80 0.61 6.67 -17.68
C GLU A 80 -0.44 6.52 -16.57
N THR A 81 -1.41 7.43 -16.53
CA THR A 81 -2.57 7.29 -15.63
C THR A 81 -3.57 6.33 -16.23
N ILE A 82 -3.92 5.30 -15.47
CA ILE A 82 -4.88 4.27 -15.87
C ILE A 82 -6.09 4.28 -14.94
N PHE A 83 -7.23 3.87 -15.49
CA PHE A 83 -8.44 3.63 -14.73
C PHE A 83 -8.54 2.13 -14.39
N GLY A 84 -8.24 1.75 -13.15
CA GLY A 84 -8.23 0.34 -12.71
C GLY A 84 -6.90 -0.11 -12.10
N ASP A 85 -6.70 -1.43 -12.01
CA ASP A 85 -5.58 -2.07 -11.30
C ASP A 85 -4.31 -2.28 -12.15
N GLY A 86 -4.35 -1.91 -13.44
CA GLY A 86 -3.20 -2.03 -14.34
C GLY A 86 -2.91 -3.44 -14.84
N THR A 87 -3.81 -4.40 -14.59
CA THR A 87 -3.73 -5.74 -15.18
C THR A 87 -4.24 -5.73 -16.63
N ASP A 88 -3.72 -6.60 -17.50
CA ASP A 88 -4.14 -6.67 -18.92
C ASP A 88 -5.65 -6.90 -19.10
N LYS A 89 -6.31 -7.53 -18.11
CA LYS A 89 -7.77 -7.74 -18.09
C LYS A 89 -8.56 -6.44 -17.95
N SER A 90 -8.00 -5.43 -17.29
CA SER A 90 -8.65 -4.12 -17.11
C SER A 90 -8.57 -3.23 -18.36
N ASN A 91 -7.69 -3.55 -19.31
CA ASN A 91 -7.45 -2.79 -20.54
C ASN A 91 -8.22 -3.32 -21.77
N ALA A 92 -8.92 -4.46 -21.63
CA ALA A 92 -9.73 -5.07 -22.68
C ALA A 92 -11.09 -4.37 -22.85
N GLY A 93 -11.08 -3.15 -23.41
CA GLY A 93 -12.29 -2.42 -23.76
C GLY A 93 -11.95 -1.12 -24.50
N GLY A 94 -12.62 -0.83 -25.62
CA GLY A 94 -12.44 0.43 -26.34
C GLY A 94 -12.72 1.66 -25.47
N LEU A 95 -12.38 2.85 -25.96
CA LEU A 95 -12.49 4.14 -25.23
C LEU A 95 -13.85 4.34 -24.53
N MET A 96 -14.94 3.93 -25.18
CA MET A 96 -16.31 4.02 -24.62
C MET A 96 -16.58 3.01 -23.50
N GLY A 97 -15.97 1.81 -23.57
CA GLY A 97 -16.05 0.80 -22.51
C GLY A 97 -15.23 1.18 -21.27
N LYS A 98 -14.08 1.82 -21.47
CA LYS A 98 -13.26 2.39 -20.38
C LYS A 98 -14.02 3.50 -19.65
N PHE A 99 -14.70 4.40 -20.38
CA PHE A 99 -15.46 5.50 -19.77
C PHE A 99 -16.71 5.03 -19.02
N LEU A 100 -17.43 4.03 -19.56
CA LEU A 100 -18.61 3.47 -18.89
C LEU A 100 -18.23 2.67 -17.64
N THR A 101 -17.08 1.98 -17.67
CA THR A 101 -16.53 1.25 -16.51
C THR A 101 -16.02 2.22 -15.45
N ALA A 102 -15.30 3.28 -15.85
CA ALA A 102 -14.88 4.36 -14.97
C ALA A 102 -16.07 5.08 -14.33
N GLY A 103 -17.12 5.40 -15.12
CA GLY A 103 -18.35 5.99 -14.63
C GLY A 103 -19.10 5.11 -13.64
N LYS A 104 -19.23 3.80 -13.92
CA LYS A 104 -19.82 2.84 -12.96
C LYS A 104 -18.99 2.74 -11.67
N ARG A 105 -17.65 2.71 -11.76
CA ARG A 105 -16.74 2.66 -10.60
C ARG A 105 -16.79 3.92 -9.75
N LEU A 106 -16.90 5.10 -10.39
CA LEU A 106 -17.12 6.36 -9.69
C LEU A 106 -18.45 6.37 -8.93
N LEU A 107 -19.51 5.77 -9.52
CA LEU A 107 -20.82 5.65 -8.88
C LEU A 107 -20.87 4.59 -7.77
N THR A 108 -20.04 3.54 -7.83
CA THR A 108 -19.91 2.51 -6.79
C THR A 108 -18.90 2.88 -5.69
N GLY A 109 -18.17 4.00 -5.82
CA GLY A 109 -17.17 4.45 -4.86
C GLY A 109 -15.85 3.67 -4.95
N GLU A 110 -15.59 3.03 -6.10
CA GLU A 110 -14.47 2.10 -6.36
C GLU A 110 -13.32 2.77 -7.14
N SER A 111 -13.17 4.09 -7.06
CA SER A 111 -12.23 4.81 -7.93
C SER A 111 -10.77 4.59 -7.51
N LEU A 112 -10.17 3.51 -8.03
CA LEU A 112 -8.73 3.30 -8.04
C LEU A 112 -8.16 4.01 -9.28
N PHE A 113 -7.62 5.20 -9.06
CA PHE A 113 -6.75 5.85 -10.02
C PHE A 113 -5.32 5.40 -9.73
N MET A 114 -4.75 4.66 -10.67
CA MET A 114 -3.38 4.18 -10.58
C MET A 114 -2.54 4.86 -11.65
N THR A 115 -1.28 5.11 -11.35
CA THR A 115 -0.29 5.54 -12.33
C THR A 115 0.69 4.39 -12.55
N ILE A 116 0.90 4.00 -13.80
CA ILE A 116 1.96 3.09 -14.20
C ILE A 116 3.20 3.91 -14.52
N PHE A 117 4.34 3.53 -13.95
CA PHE A 117 5.66 4.07 -14.23
C PHE A 117 6.45 2.99 -14.96
N THR A 118 6.87 3.26 -16.19
CA THR A 118 7.56 2.28 -17.05
C THR A 118 8.91 2.80 -17.48
N ASN A 119 9.94 1.95 -17.43
CA ASN A 119 11.25 2.27 -17.97
C ASN A 119 11.27 2.10 -19.51
N ASN A 120 11.29 3.22 -20.22
CA ASN A 120 11.42 3.25 -21.68
C ASN A 120 12.88 3.50 -22.16
N GLY A 121 13.82 3.53 -21.23
CA GLY A 121 15.26 3.63 -21.50
C GLY A 121 15.90 2.29 -21.82
N SER A 122 17.21 2.31 -22.09
CA SER A 122 18.02 1.13 -22.42
C SER A 122 18.81 0.55 -21.25
N GLY A 123 18.83 1.23 -20.10
CA GLY A 123 19.48 0.77 -18.87
C GLY A 123 18.55 0.87 -17.67
N LYS A 124 19.05 0.47 -16.49
CA LYS A 124 18.33 0.59 -15.22
C LYS A 124 17.94 2.04 -14.95
N GLN A 125 16.69 2.24 -14.54
CA GLN A 125 16.13 3.54 -14.19
C GLN A 125 15.39 3.43 -12.88
N ARG A 126 15.25 4.55 -12.18
CA ARG A 126 14.65 4.58 -10.85
C ARG A 126 13.47 5.51 -10.75
N VAL A 127 12.53 5.12 -9.91
CA VAL A 127 11.38 5.94 -9.50
C VAL A 127 11.13 5.74 -8.01
N SER A 128 10.87 6.82 -7.30
CA SER A 128 10.72 6.80 -5.84
C SER A 128 9.33 7.19 -5.39
N PHE A 129 8.89 6.57 -4.30
CA PHE A 129 7.57 6.76 -3.70
C PHE A 129 7.65 7.00 -2.20
N SER A 130 6.80 7.89 -1.69
CA SER A 130 6.61 8.12 -0.27
C SER A 130 5.17 8.48 0.04
N ALA A 131 4.72 8.17 1.25
CA ALA A 131 3.38 8.52 1.70
C ALA A 131 3.33 9.97 2.20
N PRO A 132 2.15 10.62 2.19
CA PRO A 132 2.02 12.04 2.56
C PRO A 132 2.06 12.30 4.07
N TYR A 133 2.52 11.34 4.88
CA TYR A 133 2.62 11.48 6.34
C TYR A 133 3.80 10.67 6.90
N PRO A 134 4.33 11.04 8.10
CA PRO A 134 5.52 10.39 8.67
C PRO A 134 5.27 8.93 9.00
N GLY A 135 6.17 8.06 8.54
CA GLY A 135 6.08 6.63 8.82
C GLY A 135 7.11 5.79 8.07
N LYS A 136 6.93 4.48 8.16
CA LYS A 136 7.83 3.46 7.64
C LYS A 136 7.14 2.64 6.55
N ILE A 137 7.93 2.08 5.64
CA ILE A 137 7.46 1.27 4.52
C ILE A 137 7.71 -0.21 4.82
N ILE A 138 6.72 -1.05 4.54
CA ILE A 138 6.77 -2.50 4.70
C ILE A 138 6.78 -3.12 3.30
N PRO A 139 7.89 -3.73 2.87
CA PRO A 139 7.92 -4.52 1.64
C PRO A 139 7.20 -5.85 1.85
N MET A 140 6.30 -6.18 0.93
CA MET A 140 5.43 -7.36 0.96
C MET A 140 5.70 -8.21 -0.28
N ASP A 141 6.44 -9.31 -0.11
CA ASP A 141 6.57 -10.34 -1.15
C ASP A 141 5.29 -11.19 -1.16
N LEU A 142 4.40 -10.95 -2.13
CA LEU A 142 3.11 -11.65 -2.16
C LEU A 142 3.27 -13.17 -2.29
N LYS A 143 4.38 -13.67 -2.87
CA LYS A 143 4.65 -15.12 -2.94
C LYS A 143 4.76 -15.73 -1.54
N GLN A 144 5.33 -15.00 -0.57
CA GLN A 144 5.49 -15.45 0.81
C GLN A 144 4.16 -15.45 1.60
N TYR A 145 3.13 -14.79 1.05
CA TYR A 145 1.81 -14.67 1.68
C TYR A 145 0.71 -15.39 0.91
N ASN A 146 1.04 -16.49 0.23
CA ASN A 146 0.09 -17.28 -0.58
C ASN A 146 -0.61 -16.44 -1.66
N GLY A 147 0.15 -15.52 -2.25
CA GLY A 147 -0.25 -14.65 -3.35
C GLY A 147 -1.21 -13.53 -2.97
N GLU A 148 -1.46 -13.27 -1.68
CA GLU A 148 -2.48 -12.30 -1.26
C GLU A 148 -2.17 -11.63 0.09
N ILE A 149 -2.27 -10.30 0.10
CA ILE A 149 -2.31 -9.47 1.31
C ILE A 149 -3.54 -8.55 1.24
N VAL A 150 -4.19 -8.32 2.37
CA VAL A 150 -5.24 -7.31 2.49
C VAL A 150 -4.67 -6.12 3.26
N CYS A 151 -4.74 -4.92 2.70
CA CYS A 151 -4.26 -3.68 3.32
C CYS A 151 -5.34 -2.60 3.36
N GLN A 152 -5.20 -1.64 4.26
CA GLN A 152 -6.04 -0.45 4.26
C GLN A 152 -5.67 0.42 3.06
N LYS A 153 -6.67 1.05 2.41
CA LYS A 153 -6.48 1.84 1.18
C LYS A 153 -5.35 2.87 1.30
N ASP A 154 -5.41 3.76 2.30
CA ASP A 154 -4.40 4.82 2.50
C ASP A 154 -3.04 4.30 3.00
N SER A 155 -2.91 2.99 3.18
CA SER A 155 -1.65 2.31 3.48
C SER A 155 -0.99 1.74 2.22
N PHE A 156 -1.72 1.53 1.12
CA PHE A 156 -1.08 1.08 -0.12
C PHE A 156 -0.22 2.20 -0.73
N LEU A 157 1.00 1.87 -1.17
CA LEU A 157 1.94 2.85 -1.71
C LEU A 157 2.22 2.58 -3.20
N CYS A 158 2.80 1.42 -3.50
CA CYS A 158 3.09 0.97 -4.85
C CYS A 158 3.21 -0.56 -4.93
N ALA A 159 3.20 -1.12 -6.13
CA ALA A 159 3.43 -2.55 -6.37
C ALA A 159 4.02 -2.80 -7.75
N ALA A 160 4.67 -3.95 -7.94
CA ALA A 160 5.08 -4.41 -9.26
C ALA A 160 3.87 -4.50 -10.21
N LYS A 161 4.05 -4.09 -11.47
CA LYS A 161 3.00 -4.26 -12.47
C LYS A 161 2.67 -5.76 -12.62
N GLY A 162 1.38 -6.09 -12.59
CA GLY A 162 0.87 -7.47 -12.57
C GLY A 162 0.27 -7.88 -11.22
N VAL A 163 0.58 -7.16 -10.15
CA VAL A 163 -0.19 -7.23 -8.90
C VAL A 163 -1.57 -6.60 -9.12
N SER A 164 -2.61 -7.38 -8.89
CA SER A 164 -4.00 -6.97 -8.95
C SER A 164 -4.42 -6.28 -7.65
N ILE A 165 -5.10 -5.15 -7.76
CA ILE A 165 -5.59 -4.36 -6.63
C ILE A 165 -7.12 -4.33 -6.69
N GLY A 166 -7.75 -5.05 -5.78
CA GLY A 166 -9.21 -5.12 -5.64
C GLY A 166 -9.69 -4.51 -4.32
N ILE A 167 -11.00 -4.42 -4.13
CA ILE A 167 -11.60 -4.06 -2.85
C ILE A 167 -11.93 -5.35 -2.10
N ALA A 168 -11.35 -5.53 -0.91
CA ALA A 168 -11.67 -6.64 -0.01
C ALA A 168 -12.89 -6.31 0.87
N PHE A 169 -13.01 -5.06 1.27
CA PHE A 169 -14.07 -4.57 2.15
C PHE A 169 -14.26 -3.07 1.99
N ASN A 170 -15.51 -2.62 2.03
CA ASN A 170 -15.86 -1.21 2.06
C ASN A 170 -16.98 -1.00 3.08
N LYS A 171 -16.76 -0.07 4.02
CA LYS A 171 -17.80 0.42 4.91
C LYS A 171 -17.78 1.93 4.97
N LYS A 172 -18.92 2.54 4.67
CA LYS A 172 -19.15 3.98 4.85
C LYS A 172 -19.08 4.30 6.34
N ILE A 173 -17.94 4.83 6.76
CA ILE A 173 -17.62 5.21 8.13
C ILE A 173 -17.32 6.71 8.08
N GLY A 174 -18.21 7.53 8.66
CA GLY A 174 -18.03 8.97 8.90
C GLY A 174 -17.38 9.77 7.77
N VAL A 175 -18.16 10.60 7.06
CA VAL A 175 -17.76 11.32 5.84
C VAL A 175 -16.54 12.27 5.94
N GLY A 176 -15.99 12.54 7.13
CA GLY A 176 -14.92 13.53 7.33
C GLY A 176 -13.49 12.99 7.33
N LEU A 177 -13.24 11.81 7.91
CA LEU A 177 -11.87 11.37 8.25
C LEU A 177 -11.15 10.49 7.24
N PHE A 178 -11.90 9.83 6.35
CA PHE A 178 -11.37 8.88 5.37
C PHE A 178 -11.68 9.37 3.94
N GLY A 179 -11.49 10.67 3.69
CA GLY A 179 -11.67 11.26 2.36
C GLY A 179 -13.10 11.17 1.80
N GLY A 180 -14.11 10.94 2.63
CA GLY A 180 -15.53 10.82 2.23
C GLY A 180 -15.96 9.45 1.71
N GLU A 181 -15.03 8.55 1.37
CA GLU A 181 -15.32 7.20 0.87
C GLU A 181 -15.62 6.20 2.01
N GLY A 182 -15.10 6.48 3.21
CA GLY A 182 -15.20 5.61 4.38
C GLY A 182 -14.00 4.69 4.52
N PHE A 183 -14.14 3.62 5.30
CA PHE A 183 -13.04 2.69 5.54
C PHE A 183 -13.03 1.60 4.48
N ILE A 184 -11.93 1.55 3.72
CA ILE A 184 -11.73 0.61 2.61
C ILE A 184 -10.50 -0.25 2.90
N MET A 185 -10.67 -1.56 2.77
CA MET A 185 -9.57 -2.51 2.67
C MET A 185 -9.43 -2.95 1.22
N GLN A 186 -8.23 -2.86 0.69
CA GLN A 186 -7.83 -3.35 -0.61
C GLN A 186 -7.26 -4.77 -0.49
N ARG A 187 -7.49 -5.59 -1.51
CA ARG A 187 -6.85 -6.89 -1.70
C ARG A 187 -5.74 -6.73 -2.74
N LEU A 188 -4.52 -7.08 -2.38
CA LEU A 188 -3.36 -7.13 -3.27
C LEU A 188 -3.11 -8.60 -3.63
N GLU A 189 -3.31 -8.97 -4.89
CA GLU A 189 -3.20 -10.36 -5.37
C GLU A 189 -2.15 -10.48 -6.48
N GLY A 190 -1.24 -11.45 -6.36
CA GLY A 190 -0.25 -11.68 -7.39
C GLY A 190 0.99 -12.40 -6.85
N ASP A 191 2.07 -12.25 -7.60
CA ASP A 191 3.36 -12.90 -7.36
C ASP A 191 4.51 -11.88 -7.42
N GLY A 192 4.21 -10.58 -7.31
CA GLY A 192 5.18 -9.51 -7.27
C GLY A 192 5.36 -8.90 -5.88
N TRP A 193 6.25 -7.91 -5.80
CA TRP A 193 6.38 -7.06 -4.64
C TRP A 193 5.21 -6.08 -4.56
N ALA A 194 4.71 -5.87 -3.36
CA ALA A 194 3.87 -4.73 -3.00
C ALA A 194 4.49 -3.98 -1.83
N PHE A 195 4.24 -2.68 -1.74
CA PHE A 195 4.76 -1.82 -0.70
C PHE A 195 3.60 -1.12 -0.03
N VAL A 196 3.55 -1.24 1.29
CA VAL A 196 2.56 -0.55 2.13
C VAL A 196 3.27 0.38 3.11
N HIS A 197 2.65 1.52 3.39
CA HIS A 197 3.11 2.50 4.35
C HIS A 197 2.35 2.37 5.68
N ALA A 198 3.07 2.58 6.77
CA ALA A 198 2.52 2.61 8.12
C ALA A 198 2.96 3.91 8.84
N GLY A 199 1.98 4.72 9.25
CA GLY A 199 2.19 5.97 9.94
C GLY A 199 2.81 5.80 11.34
N GLY A 200 3.90 6.50 11.58
CA GLY A 200 4.70 6.35 12.79
C GLY A 200 5.44 5.01 12.84
N THR A 201 5.20 4.23 13.89
CA THR A 201 5.88 2.95 14.13
C THR A 201 5.03 1.76 13.70
N ILE A 202 5.68 0.76 13.11
CA ILE A 202 5.07 -0.52 12.71
C ILE A 202 5.01 -1.46 13.91
N ILE A 203 3.86 -2.09 14.13
CA ILE A 203 3.72 -3.21 15.06
C ILE A 203 3.24 -4.42 14.28
N LYS A 204 4.08 -5.46 14.17
CA LYS A 204 3.72 -6.77 13.60
C LYS A 204 3.26 -7.71 14.71
N LYS A 205 2.11 -8.35 14.54
CA LYS A 205 1.59 -9.37 15.47
C LYS A 205 1.17 -10.63 14.71
N GLU A 206 1.52 -11.78 15.27
CA GLU A 206 0.99 -13.07 14.84
C GLU A 206 -0.17 -13.44 15.76
N LEU A 207 -1.35 -13.65 15.19
CA LEU A 207 -2.55 -14.09 15.90
C LEU A 207 -2.67 -15.61 15.76
N ARG A 208 -2.82 -16.31 16.88
CA ARG A 208 -3.12 -17.75 16.89
C ARG A 208 -4.56 -18.01 16.43
N PRO A 209 -4.92 -19.26 16.06
CA PRO A 209 -6.30 -19.60 15.78
C PRO A 209 -7.23 -19.22 16.94
N GLY A 210 -8.26 -18.42 16.66
CA GLY A 210 -9.23 -17.95 17.65
C GLY A 210 -8.72 -16.83 18.58
N GLU A 211 -7.46 -16.40 18.47
CA GLU A 211 -6.95 -15.24 19.21
C GLU A 211 -7.57 -13.96 18.65
N THR A 212 -8.13 -13.13 19.52
CA THR A 212 -8.78 -11.88 19.13
C THR A 212 -7.92 -10.67 19.51
N LEU A 213 -7.77 -9.74 18.57
CA LEU A 213 -7.18 -8.43 18.78
C LEU A 213 -8.21 -7.33 18.46
N ARG A 214 -8.36 -6.36 19.36
CA ARG A 214 -9.23 -5.19 19.15
C ARG A 214 -8.39 -3.93 19.06
N LEU A 215 -8.71 -3.08 18.09
CA LEU A 215 -7.95 -1.86 17.82
C LEU A 215 -8.83 -0.76 17.25
N ASP A 216 -8.34 0.49 17.30
CA ASP A 216 -8.85 1.57 16.47
C ASP A 216 -8.73 1.17 14.99
N THR A 217 -9.82 1.34 14.25
CA THR A 217 -9.90 0.95 12.83
C THR A 217 -8.84 1.65 11.98
N GLY A 218 -8.49 2.90 12.28
CA GLY A 218 -7.44 3.62 11.56
C GLY A 218 -6.04 3.02 11.77
N CYS A 219 -5.81 2.34 12.90
CA CYS A 219 -4.51 1.74 13.22
C CYS A 219 -4.22 0.45 12.45
N LEU A 220 -5.17 -0.11 11.70
CA LEU A 220 -4.94 -1.30 10.87
C LEU A 220 -4.25 -0.91 9.55
N VAL A 221 -3.07 -1.48 9.29
CA VAL A 221 -2.32 -1.27 8.05
C VAL A 221 -2.56 -2.41 7.07
N ALA A 222 -2.31 -3.65 7.50
CA ALA A 222 -2.45 -4.84 6.67
C ALA A 222 -2.72 -6.11 7.51
N LEU A 223 -3.21 -7.14 6.84
CA LEU A 223 -3.43 -8.47 7.40
C LEU A 223 -3.29 -9.56 6.33
N THR A 224 -2.88 -10.75 6.74
CA THR A 224 -2.95 -11.95 5.90
C THR A 224 -4.39 -12.40 5.75
N LYS A 225 -4.75 -12.96 4.58
CA LYS A 225 -6.13 -13.36 4.23
C LYS A 225 -6.85 -14.30 5.20
N THR A 226 -6.11 -15.00 6.06
CA THR A 226 -6.68 -15.94 7.05
C THR A 226 -7.23 -15.26 8.30
N VAL A 227 -6.92 -13.97 8.50
CA VAL A 227 -7.42 -13.19 9.64
C VAL A 227 -8.84 -12.69 9.32
N ASN A 228 -9.80 -13.09 10.16
CA ASN A 228 -11.14 -12.54 10.10
C ASN A 228 -11.18 -11.15 10.74
N TYR A 229 -11.88 -10.19 10.13
CA TYR A 229 -12.00 -8.85 10.67
C TYR A 229 -13.43 -8.33 10.60
N ASP A 230 -13.85 -7.63 11.65
CA ASP A 230 -15.14 -6.95 11.74
C ASP A 230 -14.96 -5.55 12.32
N ILE A 231 -15.69 -4.57 11.78
CA ILE A 231 -15.55 -3.17 12.13
C ILE A 231 -16.89 -2.66 12.66
N GLN A 232 -16.88 -2.22 13.91
CA GLN A 232 -18.08 -1.77 14.61
C GLN A 232 -17.86 -0.40 15.24
N MET A 233 -18.93 0.39 15.30
CA MET A 233 -18.91 1.62 16.09
C MET A 233 -18.84 1.24 17.58
N ALA A 234 -17.88 1.81 18.30
CA ALA A 234 -17.73 1.56 19.72
C ALA A 234 -18.91 2.15 20.50
N LYS A 235 -19.75 1.28 21.07
CA LYS A 235 -20.88 1.72 21.91
C LYS A 235 -20.35 2.26 23.24
N GLY A 236 -20.88 3.41 23.68
CA GLY A 236 -20.62 3.97 25.02
C GLY A 236 -19.37 4.86 25.16
N ILE A 237 -18.62 5.09 24.08
CA ILE A 237 -17.50 6.04 24.09
C ILE A 237 -18.03 7.43 23.69
N LYS A 238 -17.84 8.42 24.56
CA LYS A 238 -18.23 9.81 24.27
C LYS A 238 -17.40 10.35 23.09
N SER A 239 -18.06 10.73 22.00
CA SER A 239 -17.44 11.30 20.78
C SER A 239 -16.54 12.51 21.05
N ALA A 240 -16.80 13.26 22.13
CA ALA A 240 -16.03 14.43 22.54
C ALA A 240 -14.53 14.15 22.80
N ILE A 241 -14.16 12.92 23.19
CA ILE A 241 -12.75 12.56 23.45
C ILE A 241 -11.96 12.43 22.14
N PHE A 242 -12.64 12.18 21.02
CA PHE A 242 -12.06 11.97 19.69
C PHE A 242 -12.39 13.10 18.72
N GLY A 243 -12.53 14.34 19.22
CA GLY A 243 -12.79 15.50 18.36
C GLY A 243 -14.20 15.56 17.76
N GLY A 244 -15.15 14.78 18.31
CA GLY A 244 -16.54 14.74 17.84
C GLY A 244 -16.84 13.60 16.87
N GLU A 245 -15.83 12.87 16.39
CA GLU A 245 -15.97 11.75 15.48
C GLU A 245 -16.07 10.44 16.28
N GLY A 246 -17.09 9.62 15.99
CA GLY A 246 -17.30 8.36 16.70
C GLY A 246 -16.09 7.41 16.55
N LEU A 247 -15.73 6.69 17.61
CA LEU A 247 -14.66 5.70 17.54
C LEU A 247 -15.16 4.42 16.84
N PHE A 248 -14.49 4.01 15.77
CA PHE A 248 -14.73 2.71 15.14
C PHE A 248 -13.65 1.73 15.59
N LEU A 249 -14.07 0.59 16.14
CA LEU A 249 -13.19 -0.48 16.57
C LEU A 249 -13.20 -1.62 15.56
N ALA A 250 -12.01 -2.02 15.13
CA ALA A 250 -11.80 -3.27 14.42
C ALA A 250 -11.57 -4.40 15.42
N THR A 251 -12.19 -5.55 15.16
CA THR A 251 -11.97 -6.81 15.87
C THR A 251 -11.38 -7.80 14.89
N LEU A 252 -10.13 -8.19 15.10
CA LEU A 252 -9.39 -9.15 14.28
C LEU A 252 -9.35 -10.48 15.00
N THR A 253 -9.59 -11.58 14.31
CA THR A 253 -9.50 -12.94 14.88
C THR A 253 -8.64 -13.82 14.00
N GLY A 254 -7.61 -14.41 14.60
CA GLY A 254 -6.64 -15.26 13.89
C GLY A 254 -7.22 -16.61 13.43
N PRO A 255 -6.41 -17.38 12.67
CA PRO A 255 -4.95 -17.25 12.60
C PRO A 255 -4.44 -16.29 11.53
N GLY A 256 -3.24 -15.75 11.74
CA GLY A 256 -2.47 -15.04 10.71
C GLY A 256 -1.75 -13.80 11.24
N THR A 257 -1.11 -13.09 10.33
CA THR A 257 -0.30 -11.92 10.65
C THR A 257 -1.10 -10.64 10.46
N VAL A 258 -0.89 -9.67 11.34
CA VAL A 258 -1.44 -8.32 11.23
C VAL A 258 -0.35 -7.28 11.44
N TRP A 259 -0.44 -6.18 10.70
CA TRP A 259 0.44 -5.02 10.80
C TRP A 259 -0.38 -3.80 11.22
N LEU A 260 0.12 -3.10 12.24
CA LEU A 260 -0.51 -1.95 12.83
C LEU A 260 0.38 -0.72 12.73
N GLN A 261 -0.24 0.45 12.81
CA GLN A 261 0.41 1.76 12.85
C GLN A 261 0.07 2.54 14.13
N SER A 262 1.06 3.27 14.65
CA SER A 262 0.87 4.10 15.86
C SER A 262 0.23 5.45 15.56
N LEU A 263 0.45 6.00 14.37
CA LEU A 263 0.00 7.32 13.95
C LEU A 263 -0.81 7.25 12.65
N PRO A 264 -2.06 6.77 12.68
CA PRO A 264 -2.89 6.71 11.49
C PRO A 264 -3.21 8.11 10.97
N PHE A 265 -3.19 8.29 9.65
CA PHE A 265 -3.42 9.57 8.99
C PHE A 265 -4.77 10.20 9.39
N SER A 266 -5.84 9.40 9.45
CA SER A 266 -7.18 9.86 9.87
C SER A 266 -7.18 10.52 11.26
N ARG A 267 -6.43 9.97 12.22
CA ARG A 267 -6.29 10.56 13.56
C ARG A 267 -5.51 11.87 13.53
N LEU A 268 -4.44 11.92 12.74
CA LEU A 268 -3.64 13.14 12.57
C LEU A 268 -4.49 14.25 11.92
N ALA A 269 -5.19 13.94 10.83
CA ALA A 269 -6.06 14.86 10.11
C ALA A 269 -7.21 15.37 11.01
N GLY A 270 -7.92 14.47 11.68
CA GLY A 270 -8.99 14.83 12.62
C GLY A 270 -8.49 15.75 13.73
N ARG A 271 -7.29 15.47 14.27
CA ARG A 271 -6.69 16.33 15.29
C ARG A 271 -6.35 17.72 14.74
N ILE A 272 -5.75 17.83 13.56
CA ILE A 272 -5.46 19.11 12.92
C ILE A 272 -6.76 19.89 12.69
N LEU A 273 -7.77 19.27 12.09
CA LEU A 273 -9.07 19.90 11.81
C LEU A 273 -9.74 20.42 13.08
N SER A 274 -9.76 19.62 14.15
CA SER A 274 -10.36 20.03 15.44
C SER A 274 -9.69 21.25 16.08
N ASN A 275 -8.41 21.51 15.77
CA ASN A 275 -7.66 22.67 16.25
C ASN A 275 -7.67 23.83 15.24
N ALA A 276 -7.77 23.54 13.94
CA ALA A 276 -7.91 24.54 12.88
C ALA A 276 -9.31 25.16 12.86
N SER A 277 -10.33 24.42 13.31
CA SER A 277 -11.66 24.95 13.61
C SER A 277 -11.67 25.77 14.91
N THR A 278 -10.72 26.70 15.05
CA THR A 278 -10.99 27.91 15.82
C THR A 278 -12.12 28.61 15.11
N LYS A 279 -13.31 28.56 15.71
CA LYS A 279 -14.33 29.60 15.51
C LYS A 279 -13.60 30.91 15.32
N SER A 280 -13.84 31.60 14.21
CA SER A 280 -13.85 33.06 14.25
C SER A 280 -14.79 33.40 15.40
N LYS A 281 -14.21 33.61 16.58
CA LYS A 281 -14.81 34.50 17.56
C LYS A 281 -14.80 35.83 16.83
N ASP A 282 -15.88 36.10 16.11
CA ASP A 282 -16.29 37.47 15.87
C ASP A 282 -16.37 38.10 17.27
N GLU A 283 -15.31 38.82 17.61
CA GLU A 283 -15.33 39.89 18.59
C GLU A 283 -16.32 40.93 18.06
N GLY A 284 -17.61 40.69 18.24
CA GLY A 284 -18.58 41.53 17.53
C GLY A 284 -20.05 41.20 17.69
N SER A 285 -20.52 40.63 18.82
CA SER A 285 -21.96 40.74 19.12
C SER A 285 -22.30 40.51 20.58
N ILE A 286 -21.85 41.42 21.44
CA ILE A 286 -22.55 41.72 22.70
C ILE A 286 -23.56 42.87 22.47
N LEU A 287 -23.57 43.47 21.27
CA LEU A 287 -24.50 44.52 20.84
C LEU A 287 -25.73 43.99 20.07
N GLY A 288 -25.69 42.77 19.52
CA GLY A 288 -26.84 42.19 18.79
C GLY A 288 -28.03 41.79 19.68
N GLY A 289 -27.84 41.70 21.00
CA GLY A 289 -28.92 41.44 21.95
C GLY A 289 -29.73 42.68 22.36
N ILE A 290 -29.23 43.89 22.08
CA ILE A 290 -29.84 45.16 22.52
C ILE A 290 -30.57 45.90 21.39
N SER A 291 -30.28 45.55 20.12
CA SER A 291 -30.91 46.18 18.95
C SER A 291 -32.36 45.75 18.73
N ASN A 292 -32.79 44.60 19.27
CA ASN A 292 -34.17 44.10 19.09
C ASN A 292 -35.17 44.59 20.15
N ILE A 293 -34.79 45.52 21.03
CA ILE A 293 -35.70 46.11 22.05
C ILE A 293 -36.25 47.48 21.62
N PHE A 294 -35.65 48.14 20.62
CA PHE A 294 -36.09 49.46 20.17
C PHE A 294 -36.82 49.50 18.82
N GLU A 295 -37.11 48.35 18.22
CA GLU A 295 -37.81 48.27 16.92
C GLU A 295 -39.29 47.83 17.02
N ASN A 296 -39.89 47.93 18.20
CA ASN A 296 -41.35 47.87 18.36
C ASN A 296 -41.85 49.05 19.18
N ARG A 297 -41.99 50.20 18.51
CA ARG A 297 -42.90 51.27 18.91
C ARG A 297 -43.41 52.03 17.69
#